data_AF-A0A9W6Z4A6-F1
#
_entry.id   AF-A0A9W6Z4A6-F1
#
_cell.length_a   1.000
_cell.length_b   1.000
_cell.length_c   1.000
_cell.angle_alpha   90.00
_cell.angle_beta   90.00
_cell.angle_gamma   90.00
#
_symmetry.space_group_name_H-M   'P 1'
#
loop_
_entity.id
_entity.type
_entity.pdbx_description
1 polymer ?
#
loop_
_entity_poly.entity_id
_entity_poly.type
_entity_poly.pdbx_seq_one_letter_code
_entity_poly.pdbx_strand_id
1 'polypeptide(L)'
;MLFGVKLQNEVYPPWKDYYINYDALKKLLKENVVSDNAEANWTEKDESTFAALLDSELEKAYTFQVSKYRELDEQISALELQSENYLKKISESNTPIAGDFEDANFQKKLEELLSFTNELDHFARLNFTGFTKIVKKHDRLHKGYSVKALLNVRMKSLPVNNISEDTSPYLFRISTLYTFIRDQSTSTALSNSLSTSFHRLSTSGKLSTTPNASQTSANETGFKVLKFWIHPDNLMEIKTTILRHLPVLIYNNQNENDDDDEFLTDPTITSLYFDNRNFQLYNDKLLKNLNKTPSLRIRWTGELKNQNDLTIEEKIFDYDTGTSHDIRLALKEKYINDFIFPDHKDYDSEFQMDVLRKPKHQTKLTLEKYVKRLEKKGLSKESIDKQTSNFKELQGFIKKDNLQPTLRTIHTRNAFQMPGDDRLRITIDSDILFIREDSFDDSRPIRDPEQWHRKDIDSSIDDPFSLLRKGEYSKFPYSVMEIKISNTILNNPSSKTLSWISDLTNGHLVKEVPNFSKFIQEKTQNKHTMKPRRS
;
A
#
# COMPACT_ATOMS: atom_id res chain seq x y z
N MET A 1 19.25 -13.48 14.95
CA MET A 1 20.45 -13.93 14.21
C MET A 1 21.41 -12.75 14.03
N LEU A 2 22.73 -12.98 14.17
CA LEU A 2 23.74 -11.99 13.80
C LEU A 2 23.66 -11.73 12.29
N PHE A 3 23.61 -10.46 11.86
CA PHE A 3 23.41 -10.12 10.45
C PHE A 3 24.47 -10.72 9.52
N GLY A 4 25.74 -10.80 9.95
CA GLY A 4 26.80 -11.42 9.14
C GLY A 4 26.49 -12.88 8.76
N VAL A 5 25.90 -13.66 9.67
CA VAL A 5 25.47 -15.04 9.40
C VAL A 5 24.29 -15.07 8.43
N LYS A 6 23.33 -14.15 8.60
CA LYS A 6 22.19 -13.99 7.67
C LYS A 6 22.70 -13.71 6.25
N LEU A 7 23.59 -12.72 6.11
CA LEU A 7 24.19 -12.32 4.83
C LEU A 7 24.90 -13.50 4.15
N GLN A 8 25.73 -14.26 4.88
CA GLN A 8 26.44 -15.40 4.30
C GLN A 8 25.51 -16.51 3.79
N ASN A 9 24.37 -16.72 4.45
CA ASN A 9 23.41 -17.77 4.07
C ASN A 9 22.47 -17.34 2.94
N GLU A 10 22.21 -16.05 2.80
CA GLU A 10 21.20 -15.51 1.87
C GLU A 10 21.81 -14.85 0.63
N VAL A 11 23.14 -14.85 0.49
CA VAL A 11 23.80 -14.34 -0.72
C VAL A 11 23.47 -15.23 -1.91
N TYR A 12 22.94 -14.61 -2.96
CA TYR A 12 22.82 -15.25 -4.26
C TYR A 12 24.22 -15.50 -4.86
N PRO A 13 24.66 -16.77 -5.06
CA PRO A 13 26.04 -17.07 -5.41
C PRO A 13 26.56 -16.37 -6.68
N PRO A 14 25.76 -16.24 -7.77
CA PRO A 14 26.20 -15.53 -8.97
C PRO A 14 26.53 -14.05 -8.76
N TRP A 15 25.99 -13.41 -7.72
CA TRP A 15 26.19 -11.97 -7.46
C TRP A 15 27.01 -11.72 -6.20
N LYS A 16 27.65 -12.75 -5.64
CA LYS A 16 28.36 -12.73 -4.36
C LYS A 16 29.32 -11.54 -4.19
N ASP A 17 30.10 -11.24 -5.22
CA ASP A 17 31.16 -10.21 -5.15
C ASP A 17 30.62 -8.77 -5.09
N TYR A 18 29.35 -8.59 -5.49
CA TYR A 18 28.68 -7.29 -5.50
C TYR A 18 27.93 -6.99 -4.20
N TYR A 19 27.77 -7.97 -3.31
CA TYR A 19 27.24 -7.72 -1.97
C TYR A 19 28.21 -6.90 -1.12
N ILE A 20 27.65 -6.19 -0.15
CA ILE A 20 28.38 -5.46 0.89
C ILE A 20 29.34 -6.40 1.62
N ASN A 21 30.61 -6.01 1.70
CA ASN A 21 31.62 -6.67 2.51
C ASN A 21 31.47 -6.27 3.98
N TYR A 22 30.38 -6.76 4.59
CA TYR A 22 30.01 -6.42 5.96
C TYR A 22 31.11 -6.79 6.97
N ASP A 23 31.83 -7.88 6.73
CA ASP A 23 32.90 -8.34 7.60
C ASP A 23 34.14 -7.42 7.54
N ALA A 24 34.50 -6.89 6.36
CA ALA A 24 35.56 -5.91 6.24
C ALA A 24 35.22 -4.60 6.96
N LEU A 25 34.01 -4.07 6.75
CA LEU A 25 33.53 -2.87 7.46
C LEU A 25 33.48 -3.10 8.98
N LYS A 26 33.02 -4.28 9.41
CA LYS A 26 32.98 -4.63 10.84
C LYS A 26 34.37 -4.71 11.47
N LYS A 27 35.38 -5.22 10.74
CA LYS A 27 36.77 -5.23 11.21
C LYS A 27 37.33 -3.83 11.44
N LEU A 28 36.97 -2.86 10.60
CA LEU A 28 37.40 -1.47 10.77
C LEU A 28 36.82 -0.80 12.02
N LEU A 29 35.66 -1.26 12.54
CA LEU A 29 35.04 -0.70 13.75
C LEU A 29 35.78 -1.05 15.06
N LYS A 30 36.90 -1.78 15.01
CA LYS A 30 37.76 -2.11 16.17
C LYS A 30 36.99 -2.69 17.39
N GLU A 31 35.93 -3.47 17.16
CA GLU A 31 34.96 -3.96 18.18
C GLU A 31 35.60 -4.77 19.33
N ASN A 32 36.80 -5.32 19.15
CA ASN A 32 37.49 -6.19 20.12
C ASN A 32 38.73 -5.55 20.78
N VAL A 33 38.97 -4.25 20.59
CA VAL A 33 40.10 -3.57 21.24
C VAL A 33 39.68 -3.16 22.65
N VAL A 34 40.04 -3.98 23.65
CA VAL A 34 39.78 -3.70 25.06
C VAL A 34 40.50 -2.41 25.48
N SER A 35 39.72 -1.49 26.03
CA SER A 35 40.07 -0.09 26.31
C SER A 35 40.96 0.08 27.55
N ASP A 36 42.20 -0.43 27.51
CA ASP A 36 43.20 -0.13 28.57
C ASP A 36 44.27 0.89 28.12
N ASN A 37 44.31 1.28 26.84
CA ASN A 37 45.25 2.27 26.32
C ASN A 37 44.52 3.46 25.67
N ALA A 38 44.93 4.68 26.01
CA ALA A 38 44.41 5.94 25.45
C ALA A 38 44.59 6.10 23.92
N GLU A 39 45.37 5.22 23.28
CA GLU A 39 45.53 5.09 21.83
C GLU A 39 44.40 4.30 21.14
N ALA A 40 43.46 3.73 21.89
CA ALA A 40 42.29 3.00 21.37
C ALA A 40 41.09 3.89 21.01
N ASN A 41 41.24 5.21 21.09
CA ASN A 41 40.18 6.16 20.74
C ASN A 41 40.01 6.26 19.21
N TRP A 42 38.76 6.27 18.76
CA TRP A 42 38.40 6.47 17.34
C TRP A 42 38.92 7.83 16.85
N THR A 43 39.74 7.84 15.81
CA THR A 43 40.37 9.05 15.27
C THR A 43 39.66 9.57 14.02
N GLU A 44 39.90 10.83 13.64
CA GLU A 44 39.44 11.37 12.35
C GLU A 44 39.97 10.57 11.15
N LYS A 45 41.15 9.97 11.27
CA LYS A 45 41.71 9.09 10.24
C LYS A 45 40.93 7.77 10.14
N ASP A 46 40.52 7.19 11.27
CA ASP A 46 39.67 6.00 11.30
C ASP A 46 38.29 6.30 10.71
N GLU A 47 37.69 7.44 11.08
CA GLU A 47 36.42 7.94 10.51
C GLU A 47 36.51 8.07 8.98
N SER A 48 37.54 8.76 8.49
CA SER A 48 37.74 8.96 7.06
C SER A 48 37.96 7.64 6.32
N THR A 49 38.72 6.71 6.91
CA THR A 49 38.98 5.39 6.32
C THR A 49 37.70 4.55 6.27
N PHE A 50 36.91 4.56 7.34
CA PHE A 50 35.64 3.85 7.40
C PHE A 50 34.63 4.43 6.41
N ALA A 51 34.51 5.77 6.36
CA ALA A 51 33.61 6.46 5.42
C ALA A 51 34.00 6.19 3.96
N ALA A 52 35.30 6.20 3.63
CA ALA A 52 35.78 5.89 2.28
C ALA A 52 35.45 4.44 1.86
N LEU A 53 35.65 3.46 2.75
CA LEU A 53 35.28 2.07 2.45
C LEU A 53 33.76 1.91 2.33
N LEU A 54 32.99 2.58 3.19
CA LEU A 54 31.54 2.56 3.15
C LEU A 54 31.01 3.12 1.81
N ASP A 55 31.57 4.24 1.35
CA ASP A 55 31.22 4.89 0.08
C ASP A 55 31.59 4.00 -1.12
N SER A 56 32.78 3.39 -1.12
CA SER A 56 33.21 2.47 -2.18
C SER A 56 32.34 1.20 -2.27
N GLU A 57 31.99 0.61 -1.13
CA GLU A 57 31.09 -0.55 -1.09
C GLU A 57 29.66 -0.19 -1.52
N LEU A 58 29.20 1.02 -1.17
CA LEU A 58 27.91 1.54 -1.60
C LEU A 58 27.87 1.72 -3.12
N GLU A 59 28.87 2.39 -3.69
CA GLU A 59 29.00 2.61 -5.13
C GLU A 59 29.07 1.28 -5.90
N LYS A 60 29.81 0.30 -5.39
CA LYS A 60 29.87 -1.06 -5.96
C LYS A 60 28.50 -1.72 -6.03
N ALA A 61 27.80 -1.81 -4.89
CA ALA A 61 26.50 -2.48 -4.81
C ALA A 61 25.46 -1.76 -5.67
N TYR A 62 25.43 -0.43 -5.62
CA TYR A 62 24.51 0.39 -6.39
C TYR A 62 24.75 0.30 -7.90
N THR A 63 26.00 0.42 -8.35
CA THR A 63 26.34 0.35 -9.79
C THR A 63 25.94 -1.01 -10.38
N PHE A 64 26.16 -2.09 -9.63
CA PHE A 64 25.71 -3.41 -10.01
C PHE A 64 24.18 -3.50 -10.08
N GLN A 65 23.48 -3.02 -9.05
CA GLN A 65 22.01 -3.00 -9.01
C GLN A 65 21.42 -2.24 -10.21
N VAL A 66 21.93 -1.05 -10.52
CA VAL A 66 21.48 -0.26 -11.69
C VAL A 66 21.73 -1.01 -13.00
N SER A 67 22.88 -1.67 -13.15
CA SER A 67 23.16 -2.49 -14.34
C SER A 67 22.15 -3.63 -14.51
N LYS A 68 21.75 -4.26 -13.41
CA LYS A 68 20.79 -5.38 -13.41
C LYS A 68 19.35 -4.92 -13.67
N TYR A 69 18.96 -3.73 -13.19
CA TYR A 69 17.69 -3.14 -13.57
C TYR A 69 17.60 -2.82 -15.06
N ARG A 70 18.69 -2.32 -15.67
CA ARG A 70 18.74 -2.10 -17.12
C ARG A 70 18.63 -3.42 -17.89
N GLU A 71 19.35 -4.45 -17.46
CA GLU A 71 19.24 -5.78 -18.05
C GLU A 71 17.81 -6.35 -17.97
N LEU A 72 17.14 -6.17 -16.82
CA LEU A 72 15.73 -6.55 -16.64
C LEU A 72 14.81 -5.77 -17.59
N ASP A 73 15.00 -4.46 -17.66
CA ASP A 73 14.22 -3.56 -18.51
C ASP A 73 14.34 -3.91 -20.00
N GLU A 74 15.57 -4.13 -20.49
CA GLU A 74 15.83 -4.53 -21.87
C GLU A 74 15.16 -5.86 -22.21
N GLN A 75 15.22 -6.86 -21.31
CA GLN A 75 14.60 -8.16 -21.54
C GLN A 75 13.07 -8.10 -21.52
N ILE A 76 12.47 -7.33 -20.60
CA ILE A 76 11.02 -7.10 -20.59
C ILE A 76 10.59 -6.41 -21.89
N SER A 77 11.29 -5.34 -22.29
CA SER A 77 11.01 -4.58 -23.51
C SER A 77 11.11 -5.46 -24.77
N ALA A 78 12.08 -6.38 -24.80
CA ALA A 78 12.20 -7.34 -25.90
C ALA A 78 11.00 -8.29 -25.99
N LEU A 79 10.46 -8.76 -24.86
CA LEU A 79 9.26 -9.60 -24.83
C LEU A 79 7.99 -8.81 -25.17
N GLU A 80 7.87 -7.57 -24.73
CA GLU A 80 6.80 -6.66 -25.11
C GLU A 80 6.80 -6.46 -26.64
N LEU A 81 7.94 -6.12 -27.23
CA LEU A 81 8.09 -5.97 -28.68
C LEU A 81 7.78 -7.29 -29.43
N GLN A 82 8.21 -8.43 -28.88
CA GLN A 82 7.87 -9.74 -29.45
C GLN A 82 6.35 -9.97 -29.46
N SER A 83 5.66 -9.63 -28.37
CA SER A 83 4.20 -9.76 -28.24
C SER A 83 3.45 -8.82 -29.20
N GLU A 84 3.89 -7.58 -29.35
CA GLU A 84 3.29 -6.60 -30.26
C GLU A 84 3.45 -7.00 -31.72
N ASN A 85 4.65 -7.45 -32.11
CA ASN A 85 4.91 -7.95 -33.46
C ASN A 85 4.04 -9.16 -33.79
N TYR A 86 3.80 -10.04 -32.81
CA TYR A 86 2.90 -11.18 -32.97
C TYR A 86 1.44 -10.73 -33.17
N LEU A 87 0.95 -9.81 -32.33
CA LEU A 87 -0.39 -9.25 -32.47
C LEU A 87 -0.61 -8.54 -33.80
N LYS A 88 0.41 -7.79 -34.27
CA LYS A 88 0.39 -7.13 -35.57
C LYS A 88 0.25 -8.12 -36.71
N LYS A 89 1.02 -9.22 -36.69
CA LYS A 89 0.90 -10.30 -37.70
C LYS A 89 -0.50 -10.92 -37.73
N ILE A 90 -1.12 -11.16 -36.57
CA ILE A 90 -2.50 -11.66 -36.49
C ILE A 90 -3.49 -10.67 -37.11
N SER A 91 -3.33 -9.37 -36.82
CA SER A 91 -4.24 -8.34 -37.32
C SER A 91 -4.17 -8.15 -38.85
N GLU A 92 -2.99 -8.36 -39.44
CA GLU A 92 -2.74 -8.20 -40.87
C GLU A 92 -3.12 -9.45 -41.68
N SER A 93 -3.10 -10.65 -41.09
CA SER A 93 -3.23 -11.90 -41.84
C SER A 93 -4.67 -12.32 -42.15
N ASN A 94 -5.71 -11.77 -41.49
CA ASN A 94 -7.14 -12.12 -41.65
C ASN A 94 -7.48 -13.64 -41.66
N THR A 95 -6.51 -14.48 -41.33
CA THR A 95 -6.55 -15.93 -41.28
C THR A 95 -6.08 -16.33 -39.89
N PRO A 96 -6.75 -17.30 -39.24
CA PRO A 96 -6.33 -17.77 -37.94
C PRO A 96 -4.96 -18.43 -38.09
N ILE A 97 -3.90 -17.72 -37.71
CA ILE A 97 -2.55 -18.30 -37.59
C ILE A 97 -2.59 -19.18 -36.35
N ALA A 98 -3.20 -20.35 -36.50
CA ALA A 98 -3.06 -21.43 -35.55
C ALA A 98 -1.64 -22.00 -35.73
N GLY A 99 -0.70 -21.57 -34.88
CA GLY A 99 0.40 -22.46 -34.51
C GLY A 99 1.84 -21.97 -34.49
N ASP A 100 2.15 -20.67 -34.63
CA ASP A 100 3.58 -20.24 -34.71
C ASP A 100 4.07 -19.40 -33.52
N PHE A 101 3.27 -19.23 -32.46
CA PHE A 101 3.77 -18.64 -31.23
C PHE A 101 4.30 -19.73 -30.31
N GLU A 102 5.61 -19.70 -30.05
CA GLU A 102 6.27 -20.59 -29.09
C GLU A 102 5.86 -20.22 -27.65
N ASP A 103 4.58 -20.45 -27.29
CA ASP A 103 4.00 -20.18 -25.97
C ASP A 103 4.92 -20.69 -24.83
N ALA A 104 5.45 -21.90 -24.99
CA ALA A 104 6.31 -22.53 -23.99
C ALA A 104 7.65 -21.80 -23.78
N ASN A 105 8.28 -21.32 -24.86
CA ASN A 105 9.55 -20.58 -24.78
C ASN A 105 9.32 -19.18 -24.20
N PHE A 106 8.24 -18.52 -24.61
CA PHE A 106 7.86 -17.22 -24.09
C PHE A 106 7.50 -17.28 -22.60
N GLN A 107 6.72 -18.29 -22.19
CA GLN A 107 6.42 -18.55 -20.79
C GLN A 107 7.68 -18.86 -19.96
N LYS A 108 8.60 -19.66 -20.51
CA LYS A 108 9.88 -19.94 -19.84
C LYS A 108 10.68 -18.66 -19.59
N LYS A 109 10.78 -17.76 -20.59
CA LYS A 109 11.45 -16.47 -20.42
C LYS A 109 10.77 -15.59 -19.38
N LEU A 110 9.43 -15.58 -19.30
CA LEU A 110 8.73 -14.85 -18.23
C LEU A 110 9.03 -15.41 -16.84
N GLU A 111 9.13 -16.73 -16.68
CA GLU A 111 9.52 -17.33 -15.40
C GLU A 111 10.97 -16.99 -15.03
N GLU A 112 11.88 -16.97 -16.01
CA GLU A 112 13.27 -16.52 -15.84
C GLU A 112 13.31 -15.04 -15.38
N LEU A 113 12.49 -14.16 -15.97
CA LEU A 113 12.38 -12.75 -15.56
C LEU A 113 11.77 -12.57 -14.18
N LEU A 114 10.77 -13.38 -13.82
CA LEU A 114 10.20 -13.38 -12.47
C LEU A 114 11.24 -13.79 -11.42
N SER A 115 12.00 -14.85 -11.70
CA SER A 115 13.08 -15.29 -10.83
C SER A 115 14.15 -14.21 -10.71
N PHE A 116 14.55 -13.59 -11.82
CA PHE A 116 15.52 -12.50 -11.84
C PHE A 116 15.06 -11.29 -11.03
N THR A 117 13.78 -10.91 -11.16
CA THR A 117 13.17 -9.81 -10.40
C THR A 117 13.18 -10.09 -8.90
N ASN A 118 12.88 -11.34 -8.50
CA ASN A 118 12.92 -11.75 -7.09
C ASN A 118 14.35 -11.69 -6.51
N GLU A 119 15.34 -12.21 -7.25
CA GLU A 119 16.74 -12.13 -6.82
C GLU A 119 17.23 -10.68 -6.73
N LEU A 120 16.84 -9.81 -7.68
CA LEU A 120 17.23 -8.41 -7.69
C LEU A 120 16.66 -7.63 -6.49
N ASP A 121 15.38 -7.86 -6.17
CA ASP A 121 14.75 -7.32 -4.96
C ASP A 121 15.43 -7.84 -3.68
N HIS A 122 15.76 -9.14 -3.62
CA HIS A 122 16.47 -9.71 -2.48
C HIS A 122 17.88 -9.12 -2.30
N PHE A 123 18.64 -8.99 -3.39
CA PHE A 123 19.95 -8.34 -3.41
C PHE A 123 19.88 -6.90 -2.87
N ALA A 124 18.92 -6.13 -3.37
CA ALA A 124 18.66 -4.74 -2.98
C ALA A 124 18.37 -4.61 -1.48
N ARG A 125 17.41 -5.41 -0.97
CA ARG A 125 17.02 -5.40 0.45
C ARG A 125 18.14 -5.84 1.39
N LEU A 126 18.87 -6.89 1.02
CA LEU A 126 19.94 -7.44 1.86
C LEU A 126 21.11 -6.45 1.99
N ASN A 127 21.51 -5.81 0.89
CA ASN A 127 22.52 -4.76 0.88
C ASN A 127 22.07 -3.52 1.67
N PHE A 128 20.86 -3.00 1.41
CA PHE A 128 20.31 -1.87 2.16
C PHE A 128 20.29 -2.12 3.68
N THR A 129 19.88 -3.32 4.07
CA THR A 129 19.90 -3.76 5.47
C THR A 129 21.32 -3.78 6.03
N GLY A 130 22.29 -4.25 5.24
CA GLY A 130 23.70 -4.27 5.59
C GLY A 130 24.27 -2.88 5.86
N PHE A 131 24.08 -1.94 4.93
CA PHE A 131 24.48 -0.55 5.09
C PHE A 131 23.82 0.10 6.31
N THR A 132 22.50 -0.08 6.47
CA THR A 132 21.78 0.46 7.63
C THR A 132 22.30 -0.10 8.95
N LYS A 133 22.58 -1.41 9.01
CA LYS A 133 23.07 -2.07 10.23
C LYS A 133 24.51 -1.69 10.56
N ILE A 134 25.40 -1.57 9.58
CA ILE A 134 26.79 -1.21 9.84
C ILE A 134 26.90 0.24 10.30
N VAL A 135 26.14 1.16 9.69
CA VAL A 135 26.06 2.57 10.12
C VAL A 135 25.47 2.70 11.52
N LYS A 136 24.38 1.99 11.82
CA LYS A 136 23.83 1.96 13.20
C LYS A 136 24.84 1.41 14.21
N LYS A 137 25.65 0.42 13.81
CA LYS A 137 26.70 -0.14 14.68
C LYS A 137 27.81 0.88 14.92
N HIS A 138 28.27 1.57 13.86
CA HIS A 138 29.25 2.66 13.93
C HIS A 138 28.83 3.76 14.91
N ASP A 139 27.67 4.38 14.67
CA ASP A 139 27.18 5.52 15.47
C ASP A 139 26.94 5.14 16.95
N ARG A 140 26.68 3.87 17.22
CA ARG A 140 26.54 3.35 18.59
C ARG A 140 27.88 3.20 19.30
N LEU A 141 28.92 2.76 18.59
CA LEU A 141 30.26 2.53 19.15
C LEU A 141 31.04 3.84 19.30
N HIS A 142 30.92 4.76 18.34
CA HIS A 142 31.72 5.99 18.26
C HIS A 142 30.84 7.22 18.45
N LYS A 143 30.41 7.46 19.70
CA LYS A 143 29.58 8.62 20.06
C LYS A 143 30.34 9.92 19.80
N GLY A 144 29.84 10.75 18.88
CA GLY A 144 30.48 12.01 18.46
C GLY A 144 30.74 12.07 16.96
N TYR A 145 30.85 10.91 16.31
CA TYR A 145 30.90 10.76 14.87
C TYR A 145 29.58 10.19 14.35
N SER A 146 29.16 10.60 13.15
CA SER A 146 27.89 10.18 12.56
C SER A 146 28.03 10.07 11.05
N VAL A 147 28.08 8.83 10.57
CA VAL A 147 28.08 8.52 9.14
C VAL A 147 26.67 8.33 8.58
N LYS A 148 25.65 8.35 9.44
CA LYS A 148 24.25 8.24 9.02
C LYS A 148 23.80 9.39 8.12
N ALA A 149 24.22 10.61 8.42
CA ALA A 149 23.93 11.76 7.57
C ALA A 149 24.58 11.61 6.19
N LEU A 150 25.84 11.17 6.16
CA LEU A 150 26.59 10.91 4.93
C LEU A 150 25.90 9.82 4.09
N LEU A 151 25.55 8.68 4.70
CA LEU A 151 24.81 7.62 4.01
C LEU A 151 23.49 8.13 3.44
N ASN A 152 22.71 8.88 4.22
CA ASN A 152 21.42 9.41 3.77
C ASN A 152 21.56 10.39 2.60
N VAL A 153 22.56 11.29 2.65
CA VAL A 153 22.84 12.22 1.56
C VAL A 153 23.28 11.47 0.32
N ARG A 154 24.18 10.48 0.47
CA ARG A 154 24.65 9.65 -0.64
C ARG A 154 23.51 8.86 -1.28
N MET A 155 22.71 8.16 -0.48
CA MET A 155 21.53 7.43 -0.96
C MET A 155 20.57 8.34 -1.74
N LYS A 156 20.33 9.57 -1.26
CA LYS A 156 19.51 10.57 -1.97
C LYS A 156 20.17 11.14 -3.24
N SER A 157 21.49 11.22 -3.28
CA SER A 157 22.25 11.76 -4.43
C SER A 157 22.37 10.78 -5.59
N LEU A 158 22.06 9.51 -5.37
CA LEU A 158 22.13 8.48 -6.39
C LEU A 158 20.91 8.62 -7.33
N PRO A 159 21.12 8.95 -8.62
CA PRO A 159 20.10 9.54 -9.50
C PRO A 159 19.05 8.55 -10.03
N VAL A 160 19.07 7.29 -9.59
CA VAL A 160 18.18 6.24 -10.10
C VAL A 160 17.74 5.36 -8.93
N ASN A 161 16.65 5.75 -8.28
CA ASN A 161 15.95 4.98 -7.24
C ASN A 161 16.81 4.71 -5.99
N ASN A 162 16.25 4.95 -4.80
CA ASN A 162 16.93 4.50 -3.58
C ASN A 162 17.22 2.98 -3.71
N ILE A 163 18.30 2.47 -3.10
CA ILE A 163 18.65 1.03 -3.09
C ILE A 163 17.46 0.14 -2.71
N SER A 164 16.42 0.71 -2.08
CA SER A 164 15.18 0.07 -1.65
C SER A 164 13.93 0.32 -2.52
N GLU A 165 14.00 0.96 -3.69
CA GLU A 165 12.80 1.39 -4.42
C GLU A 165 12.24 0.43 -5.48
N ASP A 166 10.98 0.68 -5.78
CA ASP A 166 9.88 -0.22 -6.08
C ASP A 166 10.09 -1.06 -7.36
N THR A 167 10.13 -2.39 -7.24
CA THR A 167 10.10 -3.30 -8.40
C THR A 167 8.70 -3.41 -9.02
N SER A 168 7.68 -2.77 -8.42
CA SER A 168 6.30 -2.86 -8.91
C SER A 168 6.11 -2.44 -10.37
N PRO A 169 6.79 -1.41 -10.93
CA PRO A 169 6.72 -1.10 -12.37
C PRO A 169 7.08 -2.30 -13.26
N TYR A 170 8.14 -3.03 -12.92
CA TYR A 170 8.53 -4.25 -13.65
C TYR A 170 7.51 -5.38 -13.44
N LEU A 171 6.98 -5.54 -12.22
CA LEU A 171 5.92 -6.52 -11.96
C LEU A 171 4.64 -6.22 -12.76
N PHE A 172 4.27 -4.95 -12.93
CA PHE A 172 3.12 -4.56 -13.76
C PHE A 172 3.35 -4.93 -15.22
N ARG A 173 4.53 -4.64 -15.77
CA ARG A 173 4.90 -5.03 -17.15
C ARG A 173 4.95 -6.55 -17.33
N ILE A 174 5.52 -7.28 -16.39
CA ILE A 174 5.49 -8.75 -16.43
C ILE A 174 4.03 -9.25 -16.32
N SER A 175 3.19 -8.61 -15.50
CA SER A 175 1.76 -8.94 -15.38
C SER A 175 1.00 -8.80 -16.70
N THR A 176 1.28 -7.76 -17.48
CA THR A 176 0.62 -7.55 -18.77
C THR A 176 1.03 -8.63 -19.77
N LEU A 177 2.30 -9.06 -19.75
CA LEU A 177 2.79 -10.17 -20.57
C LEU A 177 2.16 -11.53 -20.18
N TYR A 178 1.98 -11.81 -18.89
CA TYR A 178 1.22 -13.00 -18.45
C TYR A 178 -0.25 -12.95 -18.87
N THR A 179 -0.85 -11.76 -18.84
CA THR A 179 -2.23 -11.57 -19.33
C THR A 179 -2.31 -11.84 -20.82
N PHE A 180 -1.32 -11.38 -21.59
CA PHE A 180 -1.22 -11.67 -23.02
C PHE A 180 -1.17 -13.19 -23.30
N ILE A 181 -0.32 -13.97 -22.62
CA ILE A 181 -0.29 -15.45 -22.78
C ILE A 181 -1.66 -16.05 -22.47
N ARG A 182 -2.30 -15.60 -21.39
CA ARG A 182 -3.60 -16.12 -20.96
C ARG A 182 -4.67 -15.87 -22.02
N ASP A 183 -4.73 -14.65 -22.55
CA ASP A 183 -5.69 -14.28 -23.59
C ASP A 183 -5.53 -15.16 -24.83
N GLN A 184 -4.29 -15.47 -25.24
CA GLN A 184 -4.03 -16.40 -26.36
C GLN A 184 -4.48 -17.84 -26.04
N SER A 185 -4.25 -18.30 -24.81
CA SER A 185 -4.61 -19.68 -24.40
C SER A 185 -6.12 -19.95 -24.32
N THR A 186 -6.95 -18.92 -24.09
CA THR A 186 -8.39 -19.09 -23.84
C THR A 186 -9.31 -18.91 -25.06
N SER A 187 -8.75 -18.57 -26.22
CA SER A 187 -9.41 -18.62 -27.55
C SER A 187 -10.79 -17.97 -27.73
N THR A 188 -11.28 -17.16 -26.78
CA THR A 188 -12.61 -16.54 -26.86
C THR A 188 -12.50 -15.03 -26.63
N ALA A 189 -12.61 -14.30 -27.75
CA ALA A 189 -12.51 -12.84 -27.91
C ALA A 189 -11.09 -12.24 -27.79
N LEU A 190 -10.50 -12.01 -28.96
CA LEU A 190 -9.21 -11.38 -29.23
C LEU A 190 -9.00 -10.08 -28.45
N SER A 191 -7.95 -10.01 -27.64
CA SER A 191 -7.34 -8.74 -27.26
C SER A 191 -6.46 -8.27 -28.42
N ASN A 192 -6.86 -7.20 -29.11
CA ASN A 192 -6.15 -6.72 -30.31
C ASN A 192 -4.87 -5.91 -30.00
N SER A 193 -4.52 -5.66 -28.72
CA SER A 193 -3.30 -4.94 -28.33
C SER A 193 -2.96 -5.11 -26.84
N LEU A 194 -1.66 -5.08 -26.50
CA LEU A 194 -1.15 -4.98 -25.13
C LEU A 194 -1.70 -3.74 -24.39
N SER A 195 -1.90 -2.62 -25.11
CA SER A 195 -2.52 -1.40 -24.59
C SER A 195 -3.96 -1.64 -24.14
N THR A 196 -4.70 -2.55 -24.77
CA THR A 196 -6.06 -2.90 -24.35
C THR A 196 -6.05 -3.71 -23.05
N SER A 197 -5.07 -4.61 -22.87
CA SER A 197 -4.88 -5.33 -21.60
C SER A 197 -4.47 -4.38 -20.48
N PHE A 198 -3.57 -3.43 -20.77
CA PHE A 198 -3.24 -2.35 -19.85
C PHE A 198 -4.46 -1.52 -19.45
N HIS A 199 -5.27 -1.08 -20.42
CA HIS A 199 -6.48 -0.31 -20.16
C HIS A 199 -7.51 -1.10 -19.33
N ARG A 200 -7.69 -2.40 -19.60
CA ARG A 200 -8.58 -3.29 -18.82
C ARG A 200 -8.10 -3.45 -17.37
N LEU A 201 -6.80 -3.57 -17.15
CA LEU A 201 -6.23 -3.64 -15.80
C LEU A 201 -6.35 -2.30 -15.06
N SER A 202 -6.19 -1.18 -15.78
CA SER A 202 -6.31 0.17 -15.24
C SER A 202 -7.74 0.52 -14.79
N THR A 203 -8.73 0.23 -15.65
CA THR A 203 -10.14 0.47 -15.31
C THR A 203 -10.61 -0.43 -14.17
N SER A 204 -10.15 -1.68 -14.12
CA SER A 204 -10.43 -2.62 -13.03
C SER A 204 -9.78 -2.19 -11.71
N GLY A 205 -8.57 -1.60 -11.76
CA GLY A 205 -7.93 -1.03 -10.58
C GLY A 205 -8.71 0.15 -10.01
N LYS A 206 -9.16 1.13 -10.83
CA LYS A 206 -10.03 2.22 -10.35
C LYS A 206 -11.30 1.73 -9.63
N LEU A 207 -11.89 0.64 -10.12
CA LEU A 207 -13.05 -0.02 -9.51
C LEU A 207 -12.72 -0.79 -8.22
N SER A 208 -11.44 -0.91 -7.88
CA SER A 208 -10.97 -1.72 -6.74
C SER A 208 -10.47 -0.88 -5.57
N THR A 209 -10.06 0.39 -5.78
CA THR A 209 -9.73 1.40 -4.74
C THR A 209 -10.97 2.03 -4.15
N THR A 210 -11.96 2.32 -5.00
CA THR A 210 -13.34 2.48 -4.56
C THR A 210 -13.95 1.08 -4.63
N PRO A 211 -14.32 0.42 -3.53
CA PRO A 211 -15.20 -0.71 -3.65
C PRO A 211 -16.49 -0.09 -4.16
N ASN A 212 -16.75 -0.14 -5.45
CA ASN A 212 -18.12 -0.37 -5.87
C ASN A 212 -18.19 -1.88 -5.92
N ALA A 213 -19.03 -2.45 -5.05
CA ALA A 213 -19.60 -3.72 -5.45
C ALA A 213 -20.29 -3.39 -6.76
N SER A 214 -19.76 -3.95 -7.85
CA SER A 214 -20.51 -4.22 -9.05
C SER A 214 -21.94 -4.48 -8.61
N GLN A 215 -22.87 -3.66 -9.07
CA GLN A 215 -24.26 -4.06 -9.11
C GLN A 215 -24.31 -5.23 -10.10
N THR A 216 -23.98 -6.42 -9.63
CA THR A 216 -24.21 -7.66 -10.34
C THR A 216 -25.23 -8.42 -9.50
N SER A 217 -26.48 -8.24 -9.91
CA SER A 217 -27.47 -9.33 -10.04
C SER A 217 -27.40 -10.42 -8.97
N ALA A 218 -28.32 -10.35 -8.00
CA ALA A 218 -29.28 -11.40 -7.59
C ALA A 218 -28.93 -12.90 -7.69
N ASN A 219 -27.66 -13.29 -7.78
CA ASN A 219 -27.21 -14.67 -7.69
C ASN A 219 -26.27 -14.74 -6.50
N GLU A 220 -26.79 -15.28 -5.41
CA GLU A 220 -26.16 -15.57 -4.13
C GLU A 220 -24.93 -16.48 -4.30
N THR A 221 -23.83 -15.96 -4.83
CA THR A 221 -22.54 -16.62 -4.69
C THR A 221 -21.92 -16.09 -3.40
N GLY A 222 -22.10 -16.83 -2.31
CA GLY A 222 -21.39 -16.56 -1.07
C GLY A 222 -19.87 -16.53 -1.31
N PHE A 223 -19.15 -15.73 -0.53
CA PHE A 223 -17.69 -15.66 -0.59
C PHE A 223 -17.11 -16.11 0.75
N LYS A 224 -15.92 -16.69 0.72
CA LYS A 224 -15.08 -16.85 1.90
C LYS A 224 -13.95 -15.83 1.85
N VAL A 225 -13.69 -15.16 2.97
CA VAL A 225 -12.58 -14.21 3.09
C VAL A 225 -11.56 -14.75 4.09
N LEU A 226 -10.33 -14.92 3.63
CA LEU A 226 -9.21 -15.41 4.43
C LEU A 226 -8.17 -14.32 4.57
N LYS A 227 -7.56 -14.18 5.75
CA LYS A 227 -6.55 -13.15 6.04
C LYS A 227 -5.27 -13.77 6.55
N PHE A 228 -4.15 -13.27 6.06
CA PHE A 228 -2.82 -13.79 6.35
C PHE A 228 -1.85 -12.66 6.67
N TRP A 229 -0.88 -12.94 7.53
CA TRP A 229 0.32 -12.13 7.67
C TRP A 229 1.44 -12.69 6.80
N ILE A 230 2.19 -11.77 6.20
CA ILE A 230 3.33 -12.04 5.34
C ILE A 230 4.56 -11.40 5.98
N HIS A 231 5.62 -12.19 6.15
CA HIS A 231 6.90 -11.64 6.55
C HIS A 231 7.49 -10.79 5.41
N PRO A 232 8.08 -9.61 5.68
CA PRO A 232 8.65 -8.75 4.63
C PRO A 232 9.62 -9.49 3.70
N ASP A 233 10.41 -10.42 4.23
CA ASP A 233 11.34 -11.26 3.45
C ASP A 233 10.62 -12.05 2.33
N ASN A 234 9.38 -12.51 2.58
CA ASN A 234 8.59 -13.36 1.68
C ASN A 234 7.68 -12.57 0.72
N LEU A 235 7.63 -11.24 0.85
CA LEU A 235 6.65 -10.42 0.14
C LEU A 235 6.78 -10.53 -1.38
N MET A 236 8.00 -10.49 -1.90
CA MET A 236 8.28 -10.58 -3.33
C MET A 236 7.92 -11.97 -3.90
N GLU A 237 8.31 -13.02 -3.19
CA GLU A 237 8.01 -14.40 -3.59
C GLU A 237 6.48 -14.65 -3.67
N ILE A 238 5.72 -14.09 -2.74
CA ILE A 238 4.25 -14.17 -2.79
C ILE A 238 3.69 -13.37 -3.97
N LYS A 239 4.14 -12.13 -4.17
CA LYS A 239 3.68 -11.29 -5.31
C LYS A 239 3.91 -12.01 -6.64
N THR A 240 5.11 -12.56 -6.86
CA THR A 240 5.45 -13.30 -8.08
C THR A 240 4.69 -14.61 -8.22
N THR A 241 4.45 -15.34 -7.12
CA THR A 241 3.63 -16.56 -7.12
C THR A 241 2.18 -16.30 -7.49
N ILE A 242 1.57 -15.23 -6.97
CA ILE A 242 0.21 -14.84 -7.36
C ILE A 242 0.17 -14.36 -8.80
N LEU A 243 1.22 -13.65 -9.28
CA LEU A 243 1.27 -13.08 -10.63
C LEU A 243 1.09 -14.11 -11.74
N ARG A 244 1.63 -15.32 -11.54
CA ARG A 244 1.47 -16.48 -12.44
C ARG A 244 0.00 -16.83 -12.69
N HIS A 245 -0.84 -16.59 -11.69
CA HIS A 245 -2.25 -17.01 -11.70
C HIS A 245 -3.23 -15.86 -11.82
N LEU A 246 -2.88 -14.64 -11.39
CA LEU A 246 -3.76 -13.47 -11.39
C LEU A 246 -2.95 -12.22 -11.78
N PRO A 247 -3.49 -11.38 -12.67
CA PRO A 247 -2.79 -10.15 -13.03
C PRO A 247 -2.93 -9.10 -11.93
N VAL A 248 -1.93 -8.24 -11.79
CA VAL A 248 -1.99 -7.08 -10.89
C VAL A 248 -2.89 -6.01 -11.51
N LEU A 249 -3.83 -5.51 -10.74
CA LEU A 249 -4.67 -4.38 -11.12
C LEU A 249 -3.85 -3.09 -11.04
N ILE A 250 -3.96 -2.26 -12.08
CA ILE A 250 -3.24 -1.01 -12.22
C ILE A 250 -4.16 0.13 -11.83
N TYR A 251 -3.68 1.11 -11.07
CA TYR A 251 -4.50 2.23 -10.63
C TYR A 251 -4.04 3.51 -11.33
N ASN A 252 -4.70 3.93 -12.40
CA ASN A 252 -4.41 5.25 -12.97
C ASN A 252 -5.06 6.32 -12.09
N ASN A 253 -4.25 7.08 -11.36
CA ASN A 253 -4.66 8.38 -10.85
C ASN A 253 -4.74 9.32 -12.06
N GLN A 254 -5.96 9.65 -12.49
CA GLN A 254 -6.15 10.60 -13.58
C GLN A 254 -5.92 12.02 -13.08
N ASN A 255 -4.70 12.52 -13.25
CA ASN A 255 -4.53 13.90 -13.65
C ASN A 255 -4.31 13.87 -15.17
N GLU A 256 -5.33 14.25 -15.96
CA GLU A 256 -5.28 14.26 -17.43
C GLU A 256 -4.30 15.30 -18.03
N ASN A 257 -3.48 15.96 -17.21
CA ASN A 257 -2.63 17.07 -17.60
C ASN A 257 -1.12 16.81 -17.46
N ASP A 258 -0.72 15.67 -16.90
CA ASP A 258 0.69 15.29 -16.83
C ASP A 258 0.95 14.27 -17.94
N ASP A 259 1.33 14.80 -19.10
CA ASP A 259 2.15 14.04 -20.04
C ASP A 259 3.44 13.64 -19.29
N ASP A 260 3.95 12.43 -19.58
CA ASP A 260 5.25 11.85 -19.16
C ASP A 260 5.20 10.83 -18.01
N ASP A 261 5.36 9.56 -18.37
CA ASP A 261 6.18 8.54 -17.68
C ASP A 261 6.15 8.45 -16.13
N GLU A 262 5.02 8.78 -15.49
CA GLU A 262 4.91 8.61 -14.03
C GLU A 262 4.87 7.11 -13.72
N PHE A 263 5.98 6.60 -13.15
CA PHE A 263 6.15 5.22 -12.74
C PHE A 263 4.90 4.71 -12.02
N LEU A 264 4.31 3.64 -12.54
CA LEU A 264 3.18 2.95 -11.93
C LEU A 264 3.59 2.44 -10.55
N THR A 265 3.23 3.20 -9.51
CA THR A 265 3.50 2.86 -8.11
C THR A 265 2.25 2.32 -7.46
N ASP A 266 2.45 1.48 -6.44
CA ASP A 266 1.33 0.94 -5.66
C ASP A 266 0.57 2.08 -4.97
N PRO A 267 -0.78 2.13 -5.06
CA PRO A 267 -1.54 3.20 -4.45
C PRO A 267 -1.42 3.18 -2.93
N THR A 268 -1.07 4.32 -2.35
CA THR A 268 -1.16 4.54 -0.91
C THR A 268 -2.61 4.77 -0.51
N ILE A 269 -3.16 3.90 0.34
CA ILE A 269 -4.52 4.01 0.86
C ILE A 269 -4.48 4.49 2.30
N THR A 270 -5.17 5.60 2.56
CA THR A 270 -5.36 6.12 3.92
C THR A 270 -6.80 5.88 4.36
N SER A 271 -6.96 5.36 5.58
CA SER A 271 -8.28 5.17 6.20
C SER A 271 -8.27 5.74 7.62
N LEU A 272 -9.15 6.69 7.86
CA LEU A 272 -9.34 7.37 9.13
C LEU A 272 -10.58 6.81 9.84
N TYR A 273 -10.35 6.04 10.90
CA TYR A 273 -11.38 5.37 11.69
C TYR A 273 -11.94 6.22 12.82
N PHE A 274 -13.23 6.01 13.07
CA PHE A 274 -14.01 6.71 14.07
C PHE A 274 -14.27 5.81 15.29
N ASP A 275 -14.34 6.42 16.45
CA ASP A 275 -14.84 5.83 17.70
C ASP A 275 -15.14 6.95 18.70
N ASN A 276 -15.66 6.59 19.87
CA ASN A 276 -15.85 7.52 20.98
C ASN A 276 -14.76 7.38 22.05
N ARG A 277 -14.76 8.30 23.03
CA ARG A 277 -13.79 8.34 24.14
C ARG A 277 -13.77 7.05 24.98
N ASN A 278 -14.86 6.29 24.96
CA ASN A 278 -14.99 5.02 25.67
C ASN A 278 -14.52 3.81 24.83
N PHE A 279 -14.09 4.03 23.59
CA PHE A 279 -13.70 3.00 22.63
C PHE A 279 -14.80 1.96 22.43
N GLN A 280 -16.06 2.39 22.34
CA GLN A 280 -17.21 1.49 22.27
C GLN A 280 -17.15 0.62 21.02
N LEU A 281 -16.90 1.19 19.83
CA LEU A 281 -16.87 0.41 18.59
C LEU A 281 -15.72 -0.60 18.61
N TYR A 282 -14.58 -0.23 19.17
CA TYR A 282 -13.48 -1.16 19.39
C TYR A 282 -13.83 -2.30 20.35
N ASN A 283 -14.37 -1.97 21.53
CA ASN A 283 -14.70 -2.97 22.53
C ASN A 283 -15.80 -3.91 22.03
N ASP A 284 -16.82 -3.38 21.35
CA ASP A 284 -17.88 -4.20 20.76
C ASP A 284 -17.31 -5.11 19.66
N LYS A 285 -16.45 -4.60 18.78
CA LYS A 285 -15.84 -5.41 17.72
C LYS A 285 -14.85 -6.46 18.24
N LEU A 286 -14.27 -6.24 19.42
CA LEU A 286 -13.39 -7.17 20.12
C LEU A 286 -14.17 -8.24 20.92
N LEU A 287 -15.26 -7.85 21.61
CA LEU A 287 -15.95 -8.67 22.62
C LEU A 287 -17.30 -9.24 22.16
N LYS A 288 -18.00 -8.58 21.23
CA LYS A 288 -19.39 -8.87 20.84
C LYS A 288 -19.48 -9.12 19.33
N ASN A 289 -19.36 -10.38 18.90
CA ASN A 289 -19.53 -10.83 17.52
C ASN A 289 -18.95 -9.87 16.47
N LEU A 290 -17.66 -10.04 16.15
CA LEU A 290 -16.93 -9.35 15.08
C LEU A 290 -17.75 -9.12 13.79
N ASN A 291 -18.67 -10.04 13.50
CA ASN A 291 -19.54 -10.12 12.34
C ASN A 291 -20.71 -9.12 12.34
N LYS A 292 -21.01 -8.48 13.49
CA LYS A 292 -22.19 -7.62 13.66
C LYS A 292 -21.85 -6.18 14.02
N THR A 293 -20.64 -5.90 14.48
CA THR A 293 -20.25 -4.54 14.89
C THR A 293 -19.78 -3.71 13.68
N PRO A 294 -20.44 -2.56 13.40
CA PRO A 294 -20.02 -1.67 12.35
C PRO A 294 -18.65 -1.05 12.63
N SER A 295 -17.94 -0.70 11.58
CA SER A 295 -16.80 0.22 11.63
C SER A 295 -17.06 1.38 10.70
N LEU A 296 -16.84 2.61 11.18
CA LEU A 296 -16.95 3.83 10.41
C LEU A 296 -15.56 4.38 10.10
N ARG A 297 -15.33 4.75 8.85
CA ARG A 297 -14.08 5.38 8.42
C ARG A 297 -14.26 6.31 7.23
N ILE A 298 -13.31 7.24 7.08
CA ILE A 298 -13.11 8.04 5.86
C ILE A 298 -11.89 7.48 5.13
N ARG A 299 -12.03 7.22 3.83
CA ARG A 299 -10.95 6.65 3.02
C ARG A 299 -10.66 7.49 1.79
N TRP A 300 -9.37 7.59 1.46
CA TRP A 300 -8.86 8.14 0.22
C TRP A 300 -7.61 7.40 -0.25
N THR A 301 -7.23 7.62 -1.52
CA THR A 301 -6.09 6.97 -2.17
C THR A 301 -5.14 8.04 -2.70
N GLY A 302 -3.85 7.91 -2.45
CA GLY A 302 -2.85 8.93 -2.79
C GLY A 302 -2.83 10.10 -1.80
N GLU A 303 -2.18 11.17 -2.21
CA GLU A 303 -2.07 12.40 -1.40
C GLU A 303 -3.39 13.14 -1.32
N LEU A 304 -3.74 13.62 -0.12
CA LEU A 304 -5.01 14.32 0.15
C LEU A 304 -5.21 15.54 -0.76
N LYS A 305 -4.13 16.29 -1.05
CA LYS A 305 -4.16 17.51 -1.87
C LYS A 305 -4.65 17.27 -3.31
N ASN A 306 -4.45 16.07 -3.83
CA ASN A 306 -4.85 15.67 -5.18
C ASN A 306 -6.25 15.05 -5.21
N GLN A 307 -6.93 14.90 -4.07
CA GLN A 307 -8.21 14.20 -3.99
C GLN A 307 -9.40 15.14 -4.18
N ASN A 308 -10.23 14.80 -5.16
CA ASN A 308 -11.47 15.51 -5.42
C ASN A 308 -12.60 15.11 -4.47
N ASP A 309 -12.73 13.81 -4.20
CA ASP A 309 -13.81 13.23 -3.38
C ASP A 309 -13.22 12.21 -2.40
N LEU A 310 -13.68 12.25 -1.16
CA LEU A 310 -13.36 11.31 -0.09
C LEU A 310 -14.57 10.40 0.16
N THR A 311 -14.32 9.13 0.48
CA THR A 311 -15.39 8.16 0.75
C THR A 311 -15.56 7.95 2.25
N ILE A 312 -16.73 8.32 2.77
CA ILE A 312 -17.16 7.95 4.12
C ILE A 312 -17.87 6.60 4.02
N GLU A 313 -17.44 5.62 4.81
CA GLU A 313 -18.02 4.28 4.78
C GLU A 313 -18.25 3.72 6.18
N GLU A 314 -19.48 3.24 6.41
CA GLU A 314 -19.81 2.33 7.48
C GLU A 314 -19.83 0.92 6.90
N LYS A 315 -19.08 0.02 7.54
CA LYS A 315 -18.92 -1.37 7.10
C LYS A 315 -19.25 -2.35 8.21
N ILE A 316 -20.21 -3.22 7.95
CA ILE A 316 -20.48 -4.44 8.71
C ILE A 316 -20.08 -5.60 7.80
N PHE A 317 -19.19 -6.46 8.28
CA PHE A 317 -18.70 -7.61 7.52
C PHE A 317 -18.86 -8.86 8.36
N ASP A 318 -19.62 -9.81 7.82
CA ASP A 318 -19.80 -11.12 8.42
C ASP A 318 -18.69 -12.05 7.92
N TYR A 319 -17.79 -12.44 8.82
CA TYR A 319 -16.65 -13.30 8.48
C TYR A 319 -17.06 -14.76 8.25
N ASP A 320 -18.24 -15.19 8.72
CA ASP A 320 -18.72 -16.56 8.55
C ASP A 320 -19.37 -16.74 7.18
N THR A 321 -20.16 -15.75 6.75
CA THR A 321 -20.89 -15.79 5.47
C THR A 321 -20.18 -15.05 4.34
N GLY A 322 -19.17 -14.22 4.67
CA GLY A 322 -18.48 -13.32 3.74
C GLY A 322 -19.35 -12.20 3.19
N THR A 323 -20.52 -11.97 3.78
CA THR A 323 -21.44 -10.90 3.38
C THR A 323 -21.00 -9.57 3.98
N SER A 324 -21.17 -8.49 3.21
CA SER A 324 -20.80 -7.13 3.62
C SER A 324 -22.01 -6.22 3.46
N HIS A 325 -22.39 -5.54 4.53
CA HIS A 325 -23.38 -4.47 4.48
C HIS A 325 -22.64 -3.13 4.64
N ASP A 326 -22.54 -2.41 3.52
CA ASP A 326 -21.73 -1.20 3.42
C ASP A 326 -22.59 -0.01 3.04
N ILE A 327 -22.60 1.02 3.88
CA ILE A 327 -23.22 2.31 3.60
C ILE A 327 -22.11 3.27 3.24
N ARG A 328 -22.23 3.93 2.08
CA ARG A 328 -21.17 4.79 1.54
C ARG A 328 -21.70 6.14 1.09
N LEU A 329 -20.87 7.16 1.28
CA LEU A 329 -21.11 8.52 0.86
C LEU A 329 -19.81 9.14 0.34
N ALA A 330 -19.81 9.62 -0.90
CA ALA A 330 -18.71 10.37 -1.47
C ALA A 330 -18.93 11.88 -1.28
N LEU A 331 -17.97 12.56 -0.66
CA LEU A 331 -18.02 13.99 -0.38
C LEU A 331 -16.68 14.66 -0.71
N LYS A 332 -16.73 15.89 -1.23
CA LYS A 332 -15.53 16.72 -1.37
C LYS A 332 -14.94 17.03 -0.01
N GLU A 333 -13.61 17.09 0.07
CA GLU A 333 -12.84 17.37 1.29
C GLU A 333 -13.40 18.56 2.09
N LYS A 334 -13.64 19.68 1.41
CA LYS A 334 -14.19 20.91 2.02
C LYS A 334 -15.54 20.77 2.72
N TYR A 335 -16.26 19.67 2.52
CA TYR A 335 -17.56 19.42 3.16
C TYR A 335 -17.50 18.35 4.26
N ILE A 336 -16.34 17.74 4.52
CA ILE A 336 -16.20 16.68 5.51
C ILE A 336 -16.37 17.21 6.92
N ASN A 337 -15.76 18.35 7.26
CA ASN A 337 -15.93 18.99 8.57
C ASN A 337 -17.41 19.28 8.85
N ASP A 338 -18.11 19.93 7.91
CA ASP A 338 -19.55 20.23 8.03
C ASP A 338 -20.41 18.98 8.24
N PHE A 339 -20.00 17.87 7.62
CA PHE A 339 -20.72 16.59 7.71
C PHE A 339 -20.56 15.94 9.09
N ILE A 340 -19.33 15.89 9.63
CA ILE A 340 -19.00 15.25 10.91
C ILE A 340 -19.45 16.11 12.08
N PHE A 341 -19.31 17.44 11.98
CA PHE A 341 -19.61 18.42 13.02
C PHE A 341 -20.77 19.35 12.62
N PRO A 342 -21.97 18.82 12.34
CA PRO A 342 -23.07 19.62 11.81
C PRO A 342 -23.59 20.68 12.79
N ASP A 343 -23.42 20.46 14.09
CA ASP A 343 -23.90 21.36 15.15
C ASP A 343 -22.85 22.42 15.55
N HIS A 344 -21.64 22.34 14.97
CA HIS A 344 -20.60 23.34 15.19
C HIS A 344 -21.02 24.69 14.60
N LYS A 345 -20.96 25.75 15.40
CA LYS A 345 -21.25 27.11 14.95
C LYS A 345 -19.95 27.68 14.41
N ASP A 346 -19.96 28.17 13.17
CA ASP A 346 -18.83 28.93 12.61
C ASP A 346 -18.54 30.09 13.57
N TYR A 347 -17.50 29.97 14.40
CA TYR A 347 -17.14 30.99 15.38
C TYR A 347 -16.47 32.21 14.71
N ASP A 348 -16.18 32.11 13.40
CA ASP A 348 -15.51 33.14 12.61
C ASP A 348 -16.47 33.81 11.61
N SER A 349 -17.22 34.79 12.12
CA SER A 349 -17.68 35.92 11.29
C SER A 349 -17.65 37.28 12.00
N GLU A 350 -17.17 37.36 13.25
CA GLU A 350 -17.22 38.62 14.02
C GLU A 350 -15.85 39.14 14.52
N PHE A 351 -14.78 38.33 14.51
CA PHE A 351 -13.49 38.74 15.10
C PHE A 351 -12.28 38.85 14.16
N GLN A 352 -12.43 38.61 12.86
CA GLN A 352 -11.35 38.86 11.88
C GLN A 352 -11.73 40.01 10.94
N MET A 353 -11.77 41.20 11.54
CA MET A 353 -12.01 42.49 10.91
C MET A 353 -10.65 43.16 10.60
N ASP A 354 -9.77 42.46 9.87
CA ASP A 354 -8.53 43.04 9.37
C ASP A 354 -8.39 42.84 7.84
N VAL A 355 -8.78 43.91 7.15
CA VAL A 355 -8.20 44.53 5.94
C VAL A 355 -7.45 43.59 4.96
N LEU A 356 -8.09 43.36 3.78
CA LEU A 356 -7.55 42.85 2.49
C LEU A 356 -7.79 41.39 2.09
N ARG A 357 -9.00 40.85 2.31
CA ARG A 357 -9.71 39.96 1.35
C ARG A 357 -11.01 39.49 2.00
N LYS A 358 -12.17 39.78 1.41
CA LYS A 358 -13.41 39.10 1.81
C LYS A 358 -13.22 37.61 1.51
N PRO A 359 -13.23 36.69 2.50
CA PRO A 359 -13.22 35.28 2.20
C PRO A 359 -14.50 34.96 1.43
N LYS A 360 -14.40 34.22 0.32
CA LYS A 360 -15.57 33.71 -0.39
C LYS A 360 -16.39 32.91 0.64
N HIS A 361 -17.60 33.36 0.97
CA HIS A 361 -18.52 32.64 1.86
C HIS A 361 -18.60 31.16 1.43
N GLN A 362 -17.93 30.28 2.16
CA GLN A 362 -18.05 28.85 1.97
C GLN A 362 -19.36 28.45 2.66
N THR A 363 -20.36 28.13 1.85
CA THR A 363 -21.69 27.81 2.37
C THR A 363 -21.65 26.40 2.99
N LYS A 364 -21.79 26.34 4.33
CA LYS A 364 -21.89 25.11 5.13
C LYS A 364 -22.76 24.05 4.46
N LEU A 365 -22.27 22.81 4.35
CA LEU A 365 -22.99 21.68 3.82
C LEU A 365 -24.16 21.32 4.76
N THR A 366 -25.37 21.32 4.22
CA THR A 366 -26.56 20.78 4.87
C THR A 366 -27.13 19.67 4.00
N LEU A 367 -27.97 18.80 4.58
CA LEU A 367 -28.67 17.75 3.84
C LEU A 367 -29.42 18.33 2.62
N GLU A 368 -30.14 19.44 2.80
CA GLU A 368 -30.87 20.11 1.72
C GLU A 368 -29.94 20.58 0.58
N LYS A 369 -28.78 21.16 0.92
CA LYS A 369 -27.80 21.58 -0.08
C LYS A 369 -27.16 20.38 -0.78
N TYR A 370 -26.96 19.28 -0.06
CA TYR A 370 -26.47 18.04 -0.64
C TYR A 370 -27.47 17.51 -1.68
N VAL A 371 -28.75 17.38 -1.31
CA VAL A 371 -29.84 16.95 -2.22
C VAL A 371 -29.93 17.87 -3.45
N LYS A 372 -29.97 19.20 -3.26
CA LYS A 372 -30.01 20.17 -4.37
C LYS A 372 -28.82 20.03 -5.33
N ARG A 373 -27.64 19.65 -4.82
CA ARG A 373 -26.46 19.38 -5.67
C ARG A 373 -26.61 18.10 -6.47
N LEU A 374 -27.21 17.05 -5.90
CA LEU A 374 -27.49 15.82 -6.62
C LEU A 374 -28.56 16.03 -7.71
N GLU A 375 -29.60 16.80 -7.41
CA GLU A 375 -30.62 17.23 -8.37
C GLU A 375 -30.00 18.02 -9.53
N LYS A 376 -29.11 18.98 -9.21
CA LYS A 376 -28.39 19.77 -10.23
C LYS A 376 -27.45 18.93 -11.09
N LYS A 377 -26.94 17.81 -10.56
CA LYS A 377 -26.13 16.83 -11.32
C LYS A 377 -27.00 15.94 -12.23
N GLY A 378 -28.33 16.03 -12.16
CA GLY A 378 -29.24 15.23 -12.99
C GLY A 378 -29.34 13.76 -12.60
N LEU A 379 -29.05 13.40 -11.35
CA LEU A 379 -29.20 12.02 -10.86
C LEU A 379 -30.68 11.61 -10.79
N SER A 380 -30.96 10.31 -10.93
CA SER A 380 -32.32 9.79 -10.80
C SER A 380 -32.87 9.99 -9.38
N LYS A 381 -34.19 10.13 -9.25
CA LYS A 381 -34.85 10.30 -7.96
C LYS A 381 -34.52 9.15 -6.98
N GLU A 382 -34.53 7.91 -7.46
CA GLU A 382 -34.14 6.74 -6.67
C GLU A 382 -32.69 6.82 -6.15
N SER A 383 -31.76 7.29 -7.00
CA SER A 383 -30.36 7.49 -6.61
C SER A 383 -30.22 8.59 -5.56
N ILE A 384 -30.98 9.68 -5.72
CA ILE A 384 -31.02 10.80 -4.76
C ILE A 384 -31.57 10.33 -3.42
N ASP A 385 -32.68 9.59 -3.42
CA ASP A 385 -33.30 9.07 -2.20
C ASP A 385 -32.35 8.11 -1.46
N LYS A 386 -31.66 7.24 -2.18
CA LYS A 386 -30.63 6.35 -1.61
C LYS A 386 -29.46 7.14 -1.00
N GLN A 387 -28.90 8.10 -1.72
CA GLN A 387 -27.79 8.94 -1.20
C GLN A 387 -28.24 9.77 0.01
N THR A 388 -29.49 10.25 0.00
CA THR A 388 -30.10 10.98 1.12
C THR A 388 -30.25 10.09 2.35
N SER A 389 -30.67 8.83 2.16
CA SER A 389 -30.75 7.85 3.24
C SER A 389 -29.36 7.56 3.82
N ASN A 390 -28.37 7.25 2.97
CA ASN A 390 -26.99 7.01 3.39
C ASN A 390 -26.42 8.20 4.18
N PHE A 391 -26.68 9.43 3.71
CA PHE A 391 -26.25 10.64 4.41
C PHE A 391 -26.82 10.71 5.83
N LYS A 392 -28.14 10.51 5.98
CA LYS A 392 -28.82 10.56 7.28
C LYS A 392 -28.35 9.46 8.21
N GLU A 393 -28.15 8.25 7.71
CA GLU A 393 -27.73 7.09 8.48
C GLU A 393 -26.30 7.29 9.03
N LEU A 394 -25.35 7.65 8.15
CA LEU A 394 -23.97 7.89 8.55
C LEU A 394 -23.84 9.08 9.53
N GLN A 395 -24.51 10.20 9.23
CA GLN A 395 -24.46 11.36 10.13
C GLN A 395 -25.17 11.08 11.45
N GLY A 396 -26.29 10.34 11.41
CA GLY A 396 -27.02 9.88 12.59
C GLY A 396 -26.18 8.96 13.46
N PHE A 397 -25.42 8.04 12.86
CA PHE A 397 -24.51 7.13 13.57
C PHE A 397 -23.40 7.89 14.29
N ILE A 398 -22.77 8.87 13.63
CA ILE A 398 -21.77 9.75 14.24
C ILE A 398 -22.34 10.46 15.48
N LYS A 399 -23.52 11.07 15.35
CA LYS A 399 -24.17 11.80 16.45
C LYS A 399 -24.58 10.89 17.60
N LYS A 400 -25.25 9.79 17.30
CA LYS A 400 -25.84 8.87 18.28
C LYS A 400 -24.78 8.28 19.21
N ASP A 401 -23.65 7.86 18.65
CA ASP A 401 -22.59 7.19 19.41
C ASP A 401 -21.44 8.14 19.78
N ASN A 402 -21.59 9.44 19.53
CA ASN A 402 -20.61 10.50 19.79
C ASN A 402 -19.22 10.16 19.21
N LEU A 403 -19.22 9.80 17.93
CA LEU A 403 -18.02 9.35 17.23
C LEU A 403 -17.17 10.54 16.78
N GLN A 404 -15.86 10.42 16.94
CA GLN A 404 -14.88 11.36 16.41
C GLN A 404 -13.78 10.60 15.67
N PRO A 405 -13.00 11.25 14.79
CA PRO A 405 -11.79 10.66 14.27
C PRO A 405 -10.84 10.30 15.42
N THR A 406 -10.37 9.06 15.42
CA THR A 406 -9.49 8.55 16.49
C THR A 406 -8.16 8.05 15.97
N LEU A 407 -8.13 7.60 14.72
CA LEU A 407 -7.11 6.68 14.31
C LEU A 407 -6.96 6.59 12.80
N ARG A 408 -5.73 6.64 12.29
CA ARG A 408 -5.43 6.65 10.86
C ARG A 408 -4.52 5.47 10.51
N THR A 409 -4.98 4.63 9.58
CA THR A 409 -4.16 3.59 8.94
C THR A 409 -3.69 4.04 7.57
N ILE A 410 -2.41 3.92 7.28
CA ILE A 410 -1.80 4.16 5.96
C ILE A 410 -1.15 2.85 5.51
N HIS A 411 -1.30 2.47 4.24
CA HIS A 411 -0.66 1.30 3.65
C HIS A 411 -0.61 1.41 2.13
N THR A 412 0.32 0.72 1.49
CA THR A 412 0.32 0.50 0.03
C THR A 412 -0.46 -0.77 -0.30
N ARG A 413 -1.23 -0.79 -1.39
CA ARG A 413 -2.04 -1.95 -1.77
C ARG A 413 -1.72 -2.45 -3.18
N ASN A 414 -1.36 -3.73 -3.26
CA ASN A 414 -1.44 -4.50 -4.51
C ASN A 414 -2.78 -5.25 -4.55
N ALA A 415 -3.46 -5.23 -5.69
CA ALA A 415 -4.63 -6.05 -5.91
C ALA A 415 -4.42 -6.96 -7.12
N PHE A 416 -4.83 -8.21 -7.00
CA PHE A 416 -4.72 -9.23 -8.03
C PHE A 416 -6.11 -9.77 -8.33
N GLN A 417 -6.56 -9.63 -9.56
CA GLN A 417 -7.88 -10.07 -9.98
C GLN A 417 -7.95 -10.21 -11.50
N MET A 418 -8.68 -11.23 -11.98
CA MET A 418 -9.01 -11.38 -13.39
C MET A 418 -10.04 -10.30 -13.81
N PRO A 419 -9.76 -9.49 -14.85
CA PRO A 419 -10.76 -8.57 -15.38
C PRO A 419 -12.03 -9.31 -15.82
N GLY A 420 -13.18 -8.90 -15.29
CA GLY A 420 -14.48 -9.52 -15.60
C GLY A 420 -14.80 -10.81 -14.83
N ASP A 421 -13.92 -11.28 -13.95
CA ASP A 421 -14.18 -12.44 -13.08
C ASP A 421 -14.01 -12.06 -11.60
N ASP A 422 -15.14 -12.00 -10.89
CA ASP A 422 -15.22 -11.64 -9.47
C ASP A 422 -15.06 -12.85 -8.54
N ARG A 423 -14.83 -14.06 -9.06
CA ARG A 423 -14.78 -15.28 -8.23
C ARG A 423 -13.55 -15.38 -7.35
N LEU A 424 -12.45 -14.73 -7.71
CA LEU A 424 -11.23 -14.71 -6.91
C LEU A 424 -10.59 -13.32 -6.96
N ARG A 425 -10.31 -12.76 -5.79
CA ARG A 425 -9.57 -11.51 -5.62
C ARG A 425 -8.59 -11.67 -4.47
N ILE A 426 -7.34 -11.25 -4.69
CA ILE A 426 -6.32 -11.20 -3.64
C ILE A 426 -5.83 -9.76 -3.49
N THR A 427 -5.71 -9.27 -2.27
CA THR A 427 -5.09 -7.97 -1.99
C THR A 427 -3.97 -8.13 -0.98
N ILE A 428 -2.85 -7.45 -1.19
CA ILE A 428 -1.72 -7.40 -0.26
C ILE A 428 -1.52 -5.96 0.18
N ASP A 429 -1.62 -5.73 1.49
CA ASP A 429 -1.37 -4.46 2.12
C ASP A 429 0.01 -4.46 2.76
N SER A 430 0.90 -3.59 2.29
CA SER A 430 2.28 -3.46 2.77
C SER A 430 2.51 -2.10 3.43
N ASP A 431 3.63 -1.97 4.14
CA ASP A 431 4.02 -0.75 4.86
C ASP A 431 2.91 -0.15 5.74
N ILE A 432 2.20 -1.02 6.44
CA ILE A 432 1.07 -0.62 7.28
C ILE A 432 1.58 0.23 8.45
N LEU A 433 1.15 1.49 8.47
CA LEU A 433 1.43 2.48 9.50
C LEU A 433 0.13 2.86 10.22
N PHE A 434 0.24 2.89 11.53
CA PHE A 434 -0.83 3.28 12.44
C PHE A 434 -0.51 4.61 13.07
N ILE A 435 -1.43 5.57 13.04
CA ILE A 435 -1.23 6.95 13.52
C ILE A 435 -2.42 7.37 14.38
N ARG A 436 -2.14 8.00 15.52
CA ARG A 436 -3.15 8.59 16.38
C ARG A 436 -3.77 9.82 15.72
N GLU A 437 -5.09 9.91 15.84
CA GLU A 437 -5.87 11.04 15.32
C GLU A 437 -6.91 11.56 16.32
N ASP A 438 -6.81 11.13 17.58
CA ASP A 438 -7.78 11.44 18.62
C ASP A 438 -7.63 12.86 19.18
N SER A 439 -8.74 13.40 19.69
CA SER A 439 -8.78 14.64 20.47
C SER A 439 -9.19 14.37 21.91
N PHE A 440 -8.71 13.27 22.50
CA PHE A 440 -9.11 12.85 23.85
C PHE A 440 -8.38 13.60 24.97
N ASP A 441 -7.19 14.12 24.70
CA ASP A 441 -6.48 15.00 25.64
C ASP A 441 -7.02 16.42 25.48
N ASP A 442 -7.77 16.89 26.48
CA ASP A 442 -8.42 18.20 26.45
C ASP A 442 -7.40 19.36 26.50
N SER A 443 -6.17 19.11 26.96
CA SER A 443 -5.11 20.12 27.09
C SER A 443 -4.19 20.20 25.88
N ARG A 444 -3.91 19.05 25.25
CA ARG A 444 -2.97 18.90 24.13
C ARG A 444 -3.49 17.83 23.17
N PRO A 445 -4.62 18.10 22.48
CA PRO A 445 -5.18 17.12 21.58
C PRO A 445 -4.24 16.91 20.39
N ILE A 446 -4.19 15.68 19.86
CA ILE A 446 -3.34 15.36 18.70
C ILE A 446 -3.89 16.02 17.43
N ARG A 447 -5.22 15.96 17.30
CA ARG A 447 -5.98 16.63 16.25
C ARG A 447 -6.79 17.76 16.88
N ASP A 448 -6.87 18.89 16.21
CA ASP A 448 -7.82 19.96 16.56
C ASP A 448 -9.24 19.37 16.66
N PRO A 449 -9.93 19.50 17.82
CA PRO A 449 -11.28 18.97 18.02
C PRO A 449 -12.28 19.38 16.94
N GLU A 450 -12.08 20.54 16.30
CA GLU A 450 -12.97 21.10 15.28
C GLU A 450 -12.62 20.68 13.85
N GLN A 451 -11.52 19.96 13.66
CA GLN A 451 -11.05 19.49 12.35
C GLN A 451 -11.18 17.98 12.24
N TRP A 452 -11.56 17.49 11.08
CA TRP A 452 -11.77 16.07 10.85
C TRP A 452 -10.46 15.26 10.76
N HIS A 453 -9.33 15.92 10.50
CA HIS A 453 -8.01 15.30 10.39
C HIS A 453 -6.92 16.22 10.95
N ARG A 454 -5.77 15.64 11.29
CA ARG A 454 -4.57 16.41 11.64
C ARG A 454 -3.94 16.99 10.37
N LYS A 455 -3.51 18.26 10.42
CA LYS A 455 -3.02 18.99 9.24
C LYS A 455 -1.51 18.90 9.03
N ASP A 456 -0.77 18.49 10.05
CA ASP A 456 0.69 18.42 10.04
C ASP A 456 1.21 17.35 9.06
N ILE A 457 0.63 16.15 9.07
CA ILE A 457 1.08 15.05 8.19
C ILE A 457 0.44 15.07 6.79
N ASP A 458 -0.57 15.91 6.56
CA ASP A 458 -1.20 16.11 5.25
C ASP A 458 -0.72 17.42 4.59
N SER A 459 0.34 18.03 5.13
CA SER A 459 0.96 19.24 4.59
C SER A 459 1.92 18.94 3.44
N SER A 460 2.23 19.94 2.61
CA SER A 460 3.13 19.81 1.44
C SER A 460 4.62 19.72 1.78
N ILE A 461 4.98 19.15 2.93
CA ILE A 461 6.37 18.97 3.37
C ILE A 461 6.91 17.65 2.78
N ASP A 462 8.19 17.62 2.40
CA ASP A 462 8.83 16.44 1.77
C ASP A 462 8.78 15.16 2.64
N ASP A 463 8.87 15.29 3.97
CA ASP A 463 8.71 14.17 4.94
C ASP A 463 7.74 14.59 6.07
N PRO A 464 6.42 14.48 5.85
CA PRO A 464 5.42 14.91 6.83
C PRO A 464 5.47 14.04 8.11
N PHE A 465 5.89 12.78 7.98
CA PHE A 465 5.92 11.84 9.09
C PHE A 465 7.07 12.12 10.08
N SER A 466 8.06 12.93 9.68
CA SER A 466 9.11 13.43 10.59
C SER A 466 8.56 14.24 11.77
N LEU A 467 7.36 14.82 11.63
CA LEU A 467 6.68 15.60 12.65
C LEU A 467 6.02 14.71 13.74
N LEU A 468 5.83 13.42 13.45
CA LEU A 468 5.19 12.49 14.37
C LEU A 468 6.06 12.22 15.61
N ARG A 469 5.48 12.44 16.79
CA ARG A 469 6.18 12.17 18.05
C ARG A 469 6.25 10.67 18.34
N LYS A 470 7.23 10.28 19.16
CA LYS A 470 7.30 8.92 19.70
C LYS A 470 6.01 8.61 20.49
N GLY A 471 5.28 7.58 20.07
CA GLY A 471 4.00 7.17 20.66
C GLY A 471 2.74 7.70 19.96
N GLU A 472 2.89 8.55 18.94
CA GLU A 472 1.79 8.94 18.04
C GLU A 472 1.62 7.97 16.86
N TYR A 473 2.60 7.09 16.62
CA TYR A 473 2.54 6.10 15.55
C TYR A 473 3.13 4.74 15.94
N SER A 474 2.75 3.71 15.19
CA SER A 474 3.27 2.35 15.27
C SER A 474 3.38 1.74 13.87
N LYS A 475 4.55 1.21 13.51
CA LYS A 475 4.73 0.46 12.26
C LYS A 475 4.36 -1.01 12.50
N PHE A 476 3.47 -1.54 11.68
CA PHE A 476 3.13 -2.95 11.72
C PHE A 476 4.22 -3.76 11.00
N PRO A 477 4.74 -4.85 11.60
CA PRO A 477 5.96 -5.52 11.10
C PRO A 477 5.72 -6.48 9.92
N TYR A 478 4.47 -6.77 9.58
CA TYR A 478 4.10 -7.72 8.53
C TYR A 478 3.28 -7.02 7.44
N SER A 479 3.24 -7.59 6.24
CA SER A 479 2.20 -7.26 5.27
C SER A 479 0.96 -8.11 5.54
N VAL A 480 -0.21 -7.64 5.10
CA VAL A 480 -1.49 -8.34 5.29
C VAL A 480 -2.06 -8.72 3.94
N MET A 481 -2.21 -10.02 3.69
CA MET A 481 -2.89 -10.54 2.51
C MET A 481 -4.32 -10.93 2.84
N GLU A 482 -5.26 -10.53 1.99
CA GLU A 482 -6.67 -10.92 2.04
C GLU A 482 -7.02 -11.66 0.75
N ILE A 483 -7.54 -12.88 0.87
CA ILE A 483 -8.04 -13.70 -0.24
C ILE A 483 -9.56 -13.75 -0.13
N LYS A 484 -10.26 -13.20 -1.13
CA LYS A 484 -11.71 -13.32 -1.29
C LYS A 484 -11.99 -14.33 -2.40
N ILE A 485 -12.59 -15.46 -2.04
CA ILE A 485 -12.86 -16.59 -2.95
C ILE A 485 -14.35 -16.92 -2.96
N SER A 486 -14.93 -17.11 -4.14
CA SER A 486 -16.33 -17.49 -4.31
C SER A 486 -16.55 -18.95 -3.91
N ASN A 487 -17.71 -19.21 -3.29
CA ASN A 487 -18.15 -20.56 -2.95
C ASN A 487 -18.24 -21.48 -4.17
N THR A 488 -18.42 -20.92 -5.37
CA THR A 488 -18.39 -21.70 -6.63
C THR A 488 -17.04 -22.38 -6.87
N ILE A 489 -15.93 -21.76 -6.47
CA ILE A 489 -14.59 -22.34 -6.56
C ILE A 489 -14.37 -23.31 -5.40
N LEU A 490 -14.77 -22.94 -4.18
CA LEU A 490 -14.59 -23.78 -3.00
C LEU A 490 -15.35 -25.11 -3.08
N ASN A 491 -16.56 -25.08 -3.64
CA ASN A 491 -17.41 -26.26 -3.79
C ASN A 491 -17.00 -27.15 -4.97
N ASN A 492 -15.96 -26.78 -5.72
CA ASN A 492 -15.43 -27.55 -6.83
C ASN A 492 -14.02 -28.10 -6.50
N PRO A 493 -13.90 -29.35 -5.99
CA PRO A 493 -12.63 -29.95 -5.64
C PRO A 493 -11.65 -30.13 -6.80
N SER A 494 -12.14 -30.19 -8.05
CA SER A 494 -11.27 -30.31 -9.24
C SER A 494 -10.82 -28.96 -9.79
N SER A 495 -11.16 -27.86 -9.12
CA SER A 495 -10.76 -26.52 -9.53
C SER A 495 -9.25 -26.34 -9.39
N LYS A 496 -8.58 -26.09 -10.53
CA LYS A 496 -7.16 -25.68 -10.55
C LYS A 496 -6.92 -24.46 -9.66
N THR A 497 -7.88 -23.54 -9.62
CA THR A 497 -7.82 -22.34 -8.77
C THR A 497 -7.80 -22.67 -7.30
N LEU A 498 -8.61 -23.65 -6.87
CA LEU A 498 -8.59 -24.11 -5.48
C LEU A 498 -7.26 -24.77 -5.12
N SER A 499 -6.69 -25.55 -6.04
CA SER A 499 -5.40 -26.23 -5.82
C SER A 499 -4.28 -25.25 -5.51
N TRP A 500 -3.99 -24.28 -6.38
CA TRP A 500 -2.87 -23.37 -6.17
C TRP A 500 -3.11 -22.42 -4.98
N ILE A 501 -4.36 -22.05 -4.69
CA ILE A 501 -4.70 -21.29 -3.48
C ILE A 501 -4.44 -22.14 -2.22
N SER A 502 -4.78 -23.43 -2.25
CA SER A 502 -4.49 -24.36 -1.16
C SER A 502 -2.97 -24.49 -0.95
N ASP A 503 -2.20 -24.59 -2.02
CA ASP A 503 -0.73 -24.67 -1.93
C ASP A 503 -0.13 -23.37 -1.37
N LEU A 504 -0.63 -22.21 -1.82
CA LEU A 504 -0.21 -20.89 -1.32
C LEU A 504 -0.53 -20.72 0.17
N THR A 505 -1.72 -21.12 0.60
CA THR A 505 -2.21 -20.91 1.98
C THR A 505 -1.65 -21.89 2.99
N ASN A 506 -1.30 -23.12 2.57
CA ASN A 506 -0.61 -24.12 3.40
C ASN A 506 0.91 -23.98 3.36
N GLY A 507 1.44 -23.12 2.48
CA GLY A 507 2.86 -22.85 2.35
C GLY A 507 3.46 -22.09 3.54
N HIS A 508 4.80 -22.07 3.60
CA HIS A 508 5.55 -21.39 4.67
C HIS A 508 5.61 -19.86 4.52
N LEU A 509 5.17 -19.33 3.38
CA LEU A 509 5.29 -17.91 3.04
C LEU A 509 4.29 -17.04 3.81
N VAL A 510 3.16 -17.62 4.21
CA VAL A 510 2.02 -16.92 4.82
C VAL A 510 1.68 -17.53 6.17
N LYS A 511 1.11 -16.72 7.05
CA LYS A 511 0.52 -17.19 8.31
C LYS A 511 -0.93 -16.78 8.38
N GLU A 512 -1.86 -17.73 8.42
CA GLU A 512 -3.28 -17.42 8.59
C GLU A 512 -3.53 -16.76 9.94
N VAL A 513 -4.24 -15.64 9.90
CA VAL A 513 -4.71 -14.90 11.08
C VAL A 513 -6.22 -14.68 10.90
N PRO A 514 -7.04 -15.63 11.36
CA PRO A 514 -8.49 -15.53 11.26
C PRO A 514 -8.95 -14.22 11.88
N ASN A 515 -9.97 -13.60 11.28
CA ASN A 515 -10.65 -12.45 11.87
C ASN A 515 -9.76 -11.20 12.09
N PHE A 516 -8.57 -11.14 11.47
CA PHE A 516 -7.70 -9.98 11.57
C PHE A 516 -8.40 -8.69 11.13
N SER A 517 -8.25 -7.63 11.93
CA SER A 517 -8.80 -6.30 11.65
C SER A 517 -7.76 -5.25 11.99
N LYS A 518 -7.41 -4.41 10.99
CA LYS A 518 -6.46 -3.29 11.18
C LYS A 518 -6.93 -2.36 12.30
N PHE A 519 -8.23 -2.04 12.35
CA PHE A 519 -8.85 -1.22 13.39
C PHE A 519 -8.65 -1.77 14.81
N ILE A 520 -8.74 -3.09 14.99
CA ILE A 520 -8.56 -3.73 16.31
C ILE A 520 -7.08 -3.81 16.67
N GLN A 521 -6.26 -4.27 15.72
CA GLN A 521 -4.83 -4.45 15.92
C GLN A 521 -4.17 -3.15 16.36
N GLU A 522 -4.50 -2.07 15.67
CA GLU A 522 -3.96 -0.74 15.92
C GLU A 522 -4.32 -0.21 17.30
N LYS A 523 -5.60 -0.27 17.67
CA LYS A 523 -6.04 0.21 18.99
C LYS A 523 -5.40 -0.56 20.11
N THR A 524 -5.13 -1.84 19.93
CA THR A 524 -4.41 -2.64 20.93
C THR A 524 -2.97 -2.12 21.12
N GLN A 525 -2.31 -1.67 20.05
CA GLN A 525 -0.95 -1.09 20.12
C GLN A 525 -0.94 0.32 20.74
N ASN A 526 -1.97 1.15 20.47
CA ASN A 526 -2.01 2.55 20.91
C ASN A 526 -2.79 2.79 22.21
N LYS A 527 -3.59 1.84 22.72
CA LYS A 527 -4.40 2.03 23.95
C LYS A 527 -3.56 2.33 25.20
N HIS A 528 -2.31 1.86 25.25
CA HIS A 528 -1.40 2.20 26.34
C HIS A 528 -0.93 3.67 26.31
N THR A 529 -0.89 4.31 25.13
CA THR A 529 -0.47 5.70 24.96
C THR A 529 -1.66 6.68 24.90
N MET A 530 -2.87 6.19 24.61
CA MET A 530 -4.11 6.97 24.56
C MET A 530 -4.77 7.19 25.94
N LYS A 531 -4.34 6.50 27.01
CA LYS A 531 -4.85 6.79 28.35
C LYS A 531 -4.26 8.11 28.86
N PRO A 532 -5.08 9.01 29.45
CA PRO A 532 -4.53 10.19 30.11
C PRO A 532 -3.54 9.75 31.18
N ARG A 533 -2.37 10.41 31.24
CA ARG A 533 -1.48 10.28 32.40
C ARG A 533 -2.32 10.66 33.60
N ARG A 534 -2.56 9.70 34.51
CA ARG A 534 -3.13 10.04 35.82
C ARG A 534 -2.17 11.06 36.44
N SER A 535 -2.70 12.27 36.66
CA SER A 535 -2.05 13.33 37.42
C SER A 535 -1.64 12.84 38.79
#